data_AF-A0A7S0BTY2-F1
#
_entry.id   AF-A0A7S0BTY2-F1
#
_cell.length_a   1.000
_cell.length_b   1.000
_cell.length_c   1.000
_cell.angle_alpha   90.00
_cell.angle_beta   90.00
_cell.angle_gamma   90.00
#
_symmetry.space_group_name_H-M   'P 1'
#
loop_
_entity.id
_entity.type
_entity.pdbx_description
1 polymer ?
#
loop_
_entity_poly.entity_id
_entity_poly.type
_entity_poly.pdbx_seq_one_letter_code
_entity_poly.pdbx_strand_id
1 'polypeptide(L)'
;GIIVTHWSKKRNPVQPWVMGQLLRLALCLIMNVFIYYAVGRTSELEVFFPVVVSLSILTSLAGTVMFISQGAFFAVISDSAIGGSYQTLLNTFSNFGGTWPKFFVLRAIDYFNVEVCDSASNCVRTREG
;
A
#
# COMPACT_ATOMS: atom_id res chain seq x y z
N GLY A 1 -4.67 -22.16 31.94
CA GLY A 1 -4.49 -22.81 30.63
C GLY A 1 -5.64 -22.60 29.65
N ILE A 2 -6.88 -22.37 30.10
CA ILE A 2 -8.07 -22.37 29.21
C ILE A 2 -8.29 -21.01 28.49
N ILE A 3 -7.77 -19.90 29.01
CA ILE A 3 -8.02 -18.57 28.43
C ILE A 3 -7.24 -18.34 27.13
N VAL A 4 -6.09 -19.01 26.97
CA VAL A 4 -5.19 -18.86 25.81
C VAL A 4 -5.77 -19.54 24.56
N THR A 5 -6.56 -20.60 24.72
CA THR A 5 -7.13 -21.34 23.57
C THR A 5 -8.31 -20.60 22.93
N HIS A 6 -9.00 -19.72 23.65
CA HIS A 6 -10.09 -18.91 23.09
C HIS A 6 -9.59 -17.72 22.27
N TRP A 7 -8.44 -17.13 22.63
CA TRP A 7 -7.79 -16.09 21.82
C TRP A 7 -7.13 -16.64 20.54
N SER A 8 -6.93 -17.95 20.47
CA SER A 8 -6.35 -18.63 19.29
C SER A 8 -7.39 -18.98 18.22
N LYS A 9 -8.69 -18.91 18.53
CA LYS A 9 -9.76 -19.52 17.71
C LYS A 9 -10.30 -18.65 16.56
N LYS A 10 -9.80 -17.43 16.37
CA LYS A 10 -10.23 -16.53 15.27
C LYS A 10 -9.07 -16.20 14.33
N ARG A 11 -8.41 -17.23 13.81
CA ARG A 11 -7.22 -17.08 12.96
C ARG A 11 -7.61 -16.94 11.49
N ASN A 12 -8.03 -15.74 11.11
CA ASN A 12 -7.90 -15.30 9.73
C ASN A 12 -6.44 -14.84 9.56
N PRO A 13 -5.57 -15.64 8.91
CA PRO A 13 -4.14 -15.32 8.82
C PRO A 13 -3.86 -14.02 8.05
N VAL A 14 -4.87 -13.46 7.37
CA VAL A 14 -4.82 -12.17 6.64
C VAL A 14 -5.14 -10.95 7.52
N GLN A 15 -5.72 -11.11 8.71
CA GLN A 15 -6.12 -9.99 9.57
C GLN A 15 -4.96 -9.10 10.03
N PRO A 16 -3.77 -9.65 10.40
CA PRO A 16 -2.61 -8.82 10.74
C PRO A 16 -2.17 -7.92 9.58
N TRP A 17 -2.24 -8.44 8.34
CA TRP A 17 -1.90 -7.69 7.13
C TRP A 17 -2.92 -6.57 6.86
N VAL A 18 -4.23 -6.88 6.90
CA VAL A 18 -5.30 -5.88 6.69
C VAL A 18 -5.26 -4.79 7.77
N MET A 19 -5.05 -5.17 9.03
CA MET A 19 -4.93 -4.23 10.14
C MET A 19 -3.70 -3.33 9.99
N GLY A 20 -2.56 -3.88 9.54
CA GLY A 20 -1.39 -3.08 9.17
C GLY A 20 -1.68 -2.09 8.05
N GLN A 21 -2.50 -2.47 7.07
CA GLN A 21 -2.92 -1.60 5.95
C GLN A 21 -3.81 -0.46 6.39
N LEU A 22 -4.79 -0.73 7.23
CA LEU A 22 -5.61 0.30 7.84
C LEU A 22 -4.78 1.26 8.69
N LEU A 23 -3.85 0.76 9.51
CA LEU A 23 -2.98 1.59 10.32
C LEU A 23 -2.09 2.50 9.46
N ARG A 24 -1.46 1.94 8.41
CA ARG A 24 -0.60 2.72 7.51
C ARG A 24 -1.38 3.80 6.76
N LEU A 25 -2.59 3.50 6.29
CA LEU A 25 -3.47 4.48 5.65
C LEU A 25 -3.85 5.61 6.62
N ALA A 26 -4.21 5.28 7.86
CA ALA A 26 -4.51 6.26 8.89
C ALA A 26 -3.31 7.17 9.17
N LEU A 27 -2.10 6.60 9.31
CA LEU A 27 -0.87 7.38 9.53
C LEU A 27 -0.55 8.31 8.36
N CYS A 28 -0.71 7.85 7.12
CA CYS A 28 -0.52 8.70 5.94
C CYS A 28 -1.53 9.85 5.85
N LEU A 29 -2.78 9.63 6.25
CA LEU A 29 -3.80 10.68 6.32
C LEU A 29 -3.46 11.70 7.40
N ILE A 30 -3.09 11.24 8.60
CA ILE A 30 -2.64 12.12 9.68
C ILE A 30 -1.44 12.95 9.21
N MET A 31 -0.52 12.36 8.43
CA MET A 31 0.66 13.09 7.95
C MET A 31 0.29 14.17 6.96
N ASN A 32 -0.58 13.86 6.00
CA ASN A 32 -1.04 14.85 5.03
C ASN A 32 -1.76 16.01 5.69
N VAL A 33 -2.66 15.71 6.63
CA VAL A 33 -3.40 16.74 7.37
C VAL A 33 -2.45 17.60 8.20
N PHE A 34 -1.49 16.98 8.88
CA PHE A 34 -0.48 17.68 9.67
C PHE A 34 0.39 18.61 8.81
N ILE A 35 0.87 18.12 7.66
CA ILE A 35 1.66 18.92 6.70
C ILE A 35 0.82 20.07 6.14
N TYR A 36 -0.45 19.84 5.81
CA TYR A 36 -1.35 20.89 5.32
C TYR A 36 -1.52 22.02 6.33
N TYR A 37 -1.70 21.70 7.62
CA TYR A 37 -1.79 22.72 8.67
C TYR A 37 -0.45 23.40 8.99
N ALA A 38 0.68 22.70 8.79
CA ALA A 38 2.02 23.24 9.02
C ALA A 38 2.50 24.15 7.87
N VAL A 39 1.99 23.95 6.64
CA VAL A 39 2.21 24.83 5.49
C VAL A 39 1.62 26.21 5.81
N GLY A 40 2.49 27.14 6.20
CA GLY A 40 2.13 28.51 6.57
C GLY A 40 2.60 28.94 7.97
N ARG A 41 3.02 28.02 8.83
CA ARG A 41 3.61 28.31 10.14
C ARG A 41 5.08 27.86 10.18
N THR A 42 5.94 28.61 9.50
CA THR A 42 7.39 28.34 9.41
C THR A 42 8.16 28.65 10.71
N SER A 43 7.52 29.22 11.73
CA SER A 43 8.16 29.66 12.96
C SER A 43 8.36 28.56 14.03
N GLU A 44 7.80 27.36 13.85
CA GLU A 44 7.89 26.25 14.84
C GLU A 44 8.55 24.98 14.26
N LEU A 45 9.70 25.16 13.60
CA LEU A 45 10.45 24.05 12.99
C LEU A 45 10.91 23.01 14.04
N GLU A 46 11.16 23.42 15.28
CA GLU A 46 11.64 22.55 16.36
C GLU A 46 10.66 21.42 16.72
N VAL A 47 9.35 21.66 16.64
CA VAL A 47 8.32 20.66 16.92
C VAL A 47 7.92 19.90 15.66
N PHE A 48 7.92 20.58 14.51
CA PHE A 48 7.52 20.00 13.24
C PHE A 48 8.40 18.83 12.79
N PHE A 49 9.73 19.02 12.79
CA PHE A 49 10.68 17.99 12.33
C PHE A 49 10.60 16.66 13.09
N PRO A 50 10.69 16.61 14.44
CA PRO A 50 10.66 15.33 15.17
C PRO A 50 9.31 14.60 15.02
N VAL A 51 8.20 15.33 14.89
CA VAL A 51 6.87 14.75 14.67
C VAL A 51 6.80 14.07 13.29
N VAL A 52 7.19 14.76 12.22
CA VAL A 52 7.19 14.15 10.87
C VAL A 52 8.14 12.96 10.79
N VAL A 53 9.33 13.05 11.40
CA VAL A 53 10.31 11.96 11.41
C VAL A 53 9.77 10.74 12.16
N SER A 54 9.22 10.92 13.37
CA SER A 54 8.67 9.81 14.17
C SER A 54 7.53 9.08 13.44
N LEU A 55 6.66 9.82 12.77
CA LEU A 55 5.55 9.25 12.02
C LEU A 55 6.00 8.59 10.71
N SER A 56 7.07 9.08 10.09
CA SER A 56 7.70 8.43 8.93
C SER A 56 8.31 7.08 9.31
N ILE A 57 8.94 7.00 10.49
CA ILE A 57 9.47 5.74 11.04
C ILE A 57 8.33 4.77 11.32
N LEU A 58 7.25 5.23 11.96
CA LEU A 58 6.09 4.38 12.25
C LEU A 58 5.43 3.84 10.98
N THR A 59 5.32 4.67 9.95
CA THR A 59 4.80 4.27 8.63
C THR A 59 5.70 3.23 7.96
N SER A 60 7.02 3.36 8.11
CA SER A 60 8.00 2.39 7.61
C SER A 60 7.90 1.05 8.35
N LEU A 61 7.77 1.07 9.68
CA LEU A 61 7.56 -0.12 10.50
C LEU A 61 6.27 -0.85 10.13
N ALA A 62 5.17 -0.13 9.93
CA ALA A 62 3.91 -0.72 9.46
C ALA A 62 4.07 -1.41 8.09
N GLY A 63 4.87 -0.83 7.19
CA GLY A 63 5.24 -1.45 5.91
C GLY A 63 6.02 -2.75 6.07
N THR A 64 7.01 -2.79 6.96
CA THR A 64 7.77 -4.02 7.26
C THR A 64 6.87 -5.11 7.84
N VAL A 65 5.97 -4.77 8.77
CA VAL A 65 5.02 -5.72 9.37
C VAL A 65 4.08 -6.31 8.31
N MET A 66 3.61 -5.53 7.34
CA MET A 66 2.84 -6.07 6.21
C MET A 66 3.62 -7.09 5.42
N PHE A 67 4.87 -6.77 5.05
CA PHE A 67 5.68 -7.66 4.23
C PHE A 67 5.91 -9.00 4.94
N ILE A 68 6.22 -8.94 6.24
CA ILE A 68 6.36 -10.13 7.08
C ILE A 68 5.02 -10.88 7.20
N SER A 69 3.91 -10.18 7.37
CA SER A 69 2.56 -10.80 7.48
C SER A 69 2.14 -11.49 6.19
N GLN A 70 2.45 -10.91 5.03
CA GLN A 70 2.21 -11.52 3.73
C GLN A 70 3.09 -12.76 3.53
N GLY A 71 4.37 -12.68 3.90
CA GLY A 71 5.28 -13.82 3.90
C GLY A 71 4.82 -14.96 4.82
N ALA A 72 4.29 -14.62 6.01
CA ALA A 72 3.74 -15.59 6.96
C ALA A 72 2.44 -16.23 6.44
N PHE A 73 1.59 -15.48 5.74
CA PHE A 73 0.41 -16.03 5.08
C PHE A 73 0.77 -17.02 3.97
N PHE A 74 1.75 -16.65 3.13
CA PHE A 74 2.28 -17.53 2.09
C PHE A 74 2.91 -18.79 2.67
N ALA A 75 3.62 -18.68 3.81
CA ALA A 75 4.18 -19.81 4.52
C ALA A 75 3.10 -20.75 5.11
N VAL A 76 1.95 -20.22 5.53
CA VAL A 76 0.82 -21.02 6.03
C VAL A 76 0.09 -21.75 4.91
N ILE A 77 0.05 -21.18 3.70
CA ILE A 77 -0.54 -21.82 2.51
C ILE A 77 0.42 -22.82 1.87
N SER A 78 1.72 -22.64 2.03
CA SER A 78 2.72 -23.54 1.48
C SER A 78 2.92 -24.76 2.39
N ASP A 79 2.64 -25.96 1.88
CA ASP A 79 2.84 -27.22 2.60
C ASP A 79 4.27 -27.37 3.15
N SER A 80 4.41 -27.96 4.35
CA SER A 80 5.72 -28.10 5.02
C SER A 80 6.74 -28.94 4.25
N ALA A 81 6.32 -29.75 3.28
CA ALA A 81 7.18 -30.59 2.46
C ALA A 81 7.85 -29.84 1.28
N ILE A 82 7.21 -28.80 0.71
CA ILE A 82 7.67 -28.10 -0.51
C ILE A 82 7.59 -26.56 -0.32
N GLY A 83 7.56 -26.09 0.93
CA GLY A 83 7.30 -24.69 1.28
C GLY A 83 8.20 -23.65 0.59
N GLY A 84 9.49 -23.97 0.41
CA GLY A 84 10.47 -23.04 -0.19
C GLY A 84 10.21 -22.70 -1.67
N SER A 85 9.65 -23.63 -2.45
CA SER A 85 9.36 -23.39 -3.88
C SER A 85 8.13 -22.49 -4.05
N TYR A 86 7.07 -22.74 -3.29
CA TYR A 86 5.86 -21.91 -3.29
C TYR A 86 6.12 -20.50 -2.76
N GLN A 87 6.92 -20.37 -1.69
CA GLN A 87 7.29 -19.07 -1.15
C GLN A 87 8.11 -18.22 -2.14
N THR A 88 9.00 -18.85 -2.91
CA THR A 88 9.78 -18.16 -3.95
C THR A 88 8.90 -17.72 -5.11
N LEU A 89 8.02 -18.59 -5.60
CA LEU A 89 7.08 -18.30 -6.68
C LEU A 89 6.12 -17.17 -6.29
N LEU A 90 5.63 -17.19 -5.05
CA LEU A 90 4.81 -16.11 -4.49
C LEU A 90 5.60 -14.80 -4.33
N ASN A 91 6.90 -14.85 -4.02
CA ASN A 91 7.75 -13.67 -4.02
C ASN A 91 7.91 -13.10 -5.44
N THR A 92 8.08 -13.95 -6.47
CA THR A 92 8.10 -13.52 -7.88
C THR A 92 6.77 -12.86 -8.27
N PHE A 93 5.64 -13.49 -7.93
CA PHE A 93 4.32 -12.89 -8.18
C PHE A 93 4.10 -11.59 -7.42
N SER A 94 4.59 -11.47 -6.18
CA SER A 94 4.47 -10.24 -5.40
C SER A 94 5.30 -9.10 -5.98
N ASN A 95 6.50 -9.38 -6.49
CA ASN A 95 7.31 -8.39 -7.21
C ASN A 95 6.69 -8.02 -8.57
N PHE A 96 6.05 -8.96 -9.26
CA PHE A 96 5.34 -8.72 -10.52
C PHE A 96 4.03 -7.93 -10.31
N GLY A 97 3.30 -8.22 -9.24
CA GLY A 97 2.04 -7.57 -8.88
C GLY A 97 2.19 -6.08 -8.57
N GLY A 98 3.38 -5.62 -8.21
CA GLY A 98 3.66 -4.18 -7.99
C GLY A 98 3.74 -3.34 -9.27
N THR A 99 3.98 -3.97 -10.43
CA THR A 99 4.20 -3.27 -11.71
C THR A 99 3.13 -3.58 -12.75
N TRP A 100 2.54 -4.78 -12.71
CA TRP A 100 1.45 -5.22 -13.59
C TRP A 100 0.25 -4.24 -13.66
N PRO A 101 -0.23 -3.63 -12.56
CA PRO A 101 -1.41 -2.76 -12.60
C PRO A 101 -1.20 -1.51 -13.46
N LYS A 102 0.03 -1.00 -13.60
CA LYS A 102 0.31 0.20 -14.40
C LYS A 102 -0.03 0.00 -15.86
N PHE A 103 0.22 -1.18 -16.41
CA PHE A 103 -0.13 -1.50 -17.81
C PHE A 103 -1.64 -1.45 -18.04
N PHE A 104 -2.43 -2.05 -17.14
CA PHE A 104 -3.89 -2.01 -17.21
C PHE A 104 -4.44 -0.60 -17.04
N VAL A 105 -3.91 0.16 -16.08
CA VAL A 105 -4.34 1.54 -15.83
C VAL A 105 -4.06 2.42 -17.05
N LEU A 106 -2.86 2.35 -17.61
CA LEU A 106 -2.52 3.13 -18.80
C LEU A 106 -3.38 2.75 -20.00
N ARG A 107 -3.68 1.47 -20.18
CA ARG A 107 -4.57 1.00 -21.25
C ARG A 107 -6.04 1.38 -21.02
N ALA A 108 -6.50 1.37 -19.78
CA ALA A 108 -7.84 1.81 -19.43
C ALA A 108 -7.99 3.33 -19.66
N ILE A 109 -7.00 4.13 -19.27
CA ILE A 109 -6.96 5.57 -19.54
C ILE A 109 -7.04 5.81 -21.05
N ASP A 110 -6.32 5.03 -21.87
CA ASP A 110 -6.36 5.18 -23.33
C ASP A 110 -7.73 4.77 -23.91
N TYR A 111 -8.38 3.75 -23.34
CA TYR A 111 -9.74 3.35 -23.73
C TYR A 111 -10.81 4.41 -23.38
N PHE A 112 -10.64 5.10 -22.25
CA PHE A 112 -11.59 6.11 -21.77
C PHE A 112 -11.31 7.53 -22.30
N ASN A 113 -10.17 7.77 -22.97
CA ASN A 113 -9.92 9.06 -23.62
C ASN A 113 -10.60 9.10 -24.98
N VAL A 114 -11.52 10.05 -25.17
CA VAL A 114 -12.13 10.36 -26.47
C VAL A 114 -11.25 11.38 -27.20
N GLU A 115 -10.81 11.03 -28.40
CA GLU A 115 -10.01 11.93 -29.24
C GLU A 115 -10.95 12.82 -30.07
N VAL A 116 -11.08 14.10 -29.70
CA VAL A 116 -11.81 15.09 -30.50
C VAL A 116 -10.82 15.71 -31.48
N CYS A 117 -10.80 15.20 -32.72
CA CYS A 117 -10.05 15.80 -33.82
C CYS A 117 -10.93 16.81 -34.54
N ASP A 118 -10.64 18.11 -34.39
CA ASP A 118 -11.17 19.13 -35.29
C ASP A 118 -10.24 19.28 -36.52
N SER A 119 -10.86 19.58 -37.66
CA SER A 119 -10.30 19.36 -39.00
C SER A 119 -8.91 19.99 -39.21
N ALA A 120 -7.98 19.18 -39.71
CA ALA A 120 -6.69 19.55 -40.29
C ALA A 120 -5.74 20.38 -39.40
N SER A 121 -5.11 19.71 -38.42
CA SER A 121 -3.63 19.70 -38.20
C SER A 121 -3.18 19.65 -36.74
N ASN A 122 -4.09 19.67 -35.75
CA ASN A 122 -3.73 19.42 -34.35
C ASN A 122 -4.87 18.74 -33.58
N CYS A 123 -4.90 17.40 -33.55
CA CYS A 123 -5.75 16.69 -32.61
C CYS A 123 -5.17 16.88 -31.20
N VAL A 124 -5.84 17.67 -30.37
CA VAL A 124 -5.47 17.85 -28.96
C VAL A 124 -6.28 16.85 -28.13
N ARG A 125 -5.60 15.97 -27.39
CA ARG A 125 -6.27 15.08 -26.42
C ARG A 125 -6.87 15.90 -25.28
N THR A 126 -8.14 16.27 -25.40
CA THR A 126 -8.90 16.91 -24.31
C THR A 126 -9.41 15.86 -23.33
N ARG A 127 -9.06 16.02 -22.05
CA ARG A 127 -9.71 15.29 -20.95
C ARG A 127 -11.14 15.81 -20.81
N GLU A 128 -12.14 14.98 -21.09
CA GLU A 128 -13.51 15.25 -20.65
C GLU A 128 -13.54 15.15 -19.12
N GLY A 129 -13.83 16.30 -18.49
CA GLY A 129 -14.18 16.43 -17.09
C GLY A 129 -15.64 16.83 -16.97
#